data_AF-A0A6A8A043-F1
#
_entry.id   AF-A0A6A8A043-F1
#
_cell.length_a   1.000
_cell.length_b   1.000
_cell.length_c   1.000
_cell.angle_alpha   90.00
_cell.angle_beta   90.00
_cell.angle_gamma   90.00
#
_symmetry.space_group_name_H-M   'P 1'
#
loop_
_entity.id
_entity.type
_entity.pdbx_description
1 polymer ?
#
loop_
_entity_poly.entity_id
_entity_poly.type
_entity_poly.pdbx_seq_one_letter_code
_entity_poly.pdbx_strand_id
1 'polypeptide(L)'
;MAQAQKIQSDSGPLILSYMDKGGKIAVQQVADGFGMSKTQLAETAGLARETLYRLERSRGTKTQNRLREMLEIISRVTDWAGGKEQAMAWYRAQPLPAFGGRTAEALVKDGKAAAVRDYLDHMALGGFA
;
A
#
# COMPACT_ATOMS: atom_id res chain seq x y z
N MET A 1 -28.62 -5.66 27.94
CA MET A 1 -28.29 -4.58 26.99
C MET A 1 -26.80 -4.27 27.12
N ALA A 2 -25.97 -4.75 26.20
CA ALA A 2 -24.63 -4.25 25.86
C ALA A 2 -23.96 -5.34 25.01
N GLN A 3 -24.27 -5.34 23.70
CA GLN A 3 -23.54 -6.18 22.76
C GLN A 3 -22.14 -5.59 22.62
N ALA A 4 -21.13 -6.31 23.12
CA ALA A 4 -19.74 -6.05 22.80
C ALA A 4 -19.59 -6.17 21.28
N GLN A 5 -19.34 -5.04 20.62
CA GLN A 5 -19.03 -5.00 19.21
C GLN A 5 -17.79 -5.88 18.98
N LYS A 6 -18.00 -7.03 18.35
CA LYS A 6 -16.93 -7.79 17.73
C LYS A 6 -16.24 -6.85 16.76
N ILE A 7 -15.01 -6.44 17.09
CA ILE A 7 -14.08 -5.94 16.09
C ILE A 7 -13.73 -7.17 15.25
N GLN A 8 -14.60 -7.46 14.28
CA GLN A 8 -14.28 -8.38 13.21
C GLN A 8 -13.27 -7.63 12.36
N SER A 9 -11.99 -7.81 12.66
CA SER A 9 -10.90 -7.51 11.74
C SER A 9 -10.99 -8.48 10.57
N ASP A 10 -12.04 -8.35 9.76
CA ASP A 10 -12.12 -8.96 8.43
C ASP A 10 -11.26 -8.13 7.48
N SER A 11 -10.00 -7.94 7.85
CA SER A 11 -9.00 -7.32 7.01
C SER A 11 -8.42 -8.43 6.13
N GLY A 12 -9.25 -8.97 5.23
CA GLY A 12 -8.70 -9.63 4.05
C GLY A 12 -7.65 -8.68 3.44
N PRO A 13 -6.48 -9.19 3.00
CA PRO A 13 -5.37 -8.32 2.63
C PRO A 13 -5.88 -7.27 1.62
N LEU A 14 -5.65 -5.98 1.89
CA LEU A 14 -6.26 -4.84 1.16
C LEU A 14 -6.19 -5.00 -0.36
N ILE A 15 -5.16 -5.69 -0.83
CA ILE A 15 -4.94 -6.02 -2.22
C ILE A 15 -6.11 -6.78 -2.87
N LEU A 16 -6.76 -7.71 -2.16
CA LEU A 16 -7.87 -8.52 -2.67
C LEU A 16 -9.10 -7.67 -2.95
N SER A 17 -9.36 -6.66 -2.12
CA SER A 17 -10.45 -5.69 -2.31
C SER A 17 -10.32 -4.88 -3.59
N TYR A 18 -9.13 -4.85 -4.20
CA TYR A 18 -8.85 -4.09 -5.41
C TYR A 18 -8.54 -4.97 -6.63
N MET A 19 -8.66 -6.30 -6.55
CA MET A 19 -8.47 -7.16 -7.71
C MET A 19 -9.73 -7.24 -8.59
N ASP A 20 -9.54 -7.26 -9.91
CA ASP A 20 -10.60 -7.64 -10.86
C ASP A 20 -10.74 -9.17 -10.96
N LYS A 21 -11.80 -9.64 -11.63
CA LYS A 21 -12.10 -11.08 -11.78
C LYS A 21 -10.96 -11.89 -12.43
N GLY A 22 -10.08 -11.24 -13.17
CA GLY A 22 -8.87 -11.81 -13.77
C GLY A 22 -7.62 -11.73 -12.90
N GLY A 23 -7.74 -11.41 -11.60
CA GLY A 23 -6.64 -11.43 -10.63
C GLY A 23 -5.62 -10.30 -10.80
N LYS A 24 -5.96 -9.24 -11.54
CA LYS A 24 -5.15 -8.03 -11.68
C LYS A 24 -5.67 -6.94 -10.76
N ILE A 25 -4.78 -6.12 -10.24
CA ILE A 25 -5.13 -4.93 -9.46
C ILE A 25 -5.79 -3.92 -10.40
N ALA A 26 -7.05 -3.60 -10.09
CA ALA A 26 -7.87 -2.64 -10.81
C ALA A 26 -7.48 -1.22 -10.40
N VAL A 27 -6.68 -0.56 -11.22
CA VAL A 27 -6.16 0.80 -11.01
C VAL A 27 -7.23 1.80 -10.58
N GLN A 28 -8.39 1.78 -11.22
CA GLN A 28 -9.48 2.70 -10.92
C GLN A 28 -10.00 2.50 -9.49
N GLN A 29 -10.22 1.25 -9.08
CA GLN A 29 -10.71 0.94 -7.74
C GLN A 29 -9.70 1.33 -6.65
N VAL A 30 -8.40 1.19 -6.91
CA VAL A 30 -7.36 1.67 -5.99
C VAL A 30 -7.40 3.19 -5.89
N ALA A 31 -7.45 3.89 -7.03
CA ALA A 31 -7.48 5.34 -7.08
C ALA A 31 -8.69 5.89 -6.31
N ASP A 32 -9.88 5.37 -6.59
CA ASP A 32 -11.13 5.75 -5.91
C ASP A 32 -11.09 5.39 -4.43
N GLY A 33 -10.59 4.21 -4.09
CA GLY A 33 -10.49 3.71 -2.72
C GLY A 33 -9.63 4.59 -1.80
N PHE A 34 -8.63 5.28 -2.36
CA PHE A 34 -7.80 6.22 -1.60
C PHE A 34 -8.09 7.69 -1.92
N GLY A 35 -9.13 8.00 -2.70
CA GLY A 35 -9.50 9.38 -3.07
C GLY A 35 -8.42 10.09 -3.91
N MET A 36 -7.74 9.36 -4.79
CA MET A 36 -6.63 9.87 -5.61
C MET A 36 -6.98 9.88 -7.08
N SER A 37 -6.36 10.78 -7.84
CA SER A 37 -6.28 10.63 -9.29
C SER A 37 -5.36 9.47 -9.69
N LYS A 38 -5.54 8.93 -10.91
CA LYS A 38 -4.61 7.94 -11.48
C LYS A 38 -3.17 8.45 -11.52
N THR A 39 -2.99 9.73 -11.78
CA THR A 39 -1.67 10.39 -11.78
C THR A 39 -1.03 10.32 -10.41
N GLN A 40 -1.74 10.72 -9.36
CA GLN A 40 -1.24 10.65 -7.99
C GLN A 40 -0.98 9.20 -7.56
N LEU A 41 -1.83 8.26 -7.95
CA LEU A 41 -1.61 6.83 -7.70
C LEU A 41 -0.33 6.33 -8.37
N ALA A 42 -0.11 6.69 -9.64
CA ALA A 42 1.11 6.33 -10.37
C ALA A 42 2.35 6.85 -9.63
N GLU A 43 2.34 8.12 -9.22
CA GLU A 43 3.45 8.72 -8.47
C GLU A 43 3.67 8.01 -7.14
N THR A 44 2.60 7.75 -6.38
CA THR A 44 2.65 7.08 -5.07
C THR A 44 3.22 5.66 -5.17
N ALA A 45 2.97 4.97 -6.29
CA ALA A 45 3.50 3.64 -6.58
C ALA A 45 4.86 3.64 -7.31
N GLY A 46 5.47 4.80 -7.56
CA GLY A 46 6.74 4.90 -8.28
C GLY A 46 6.67 4.55 -9.77
N LEU A 47 5.56 4.88 -10.40
CA LEU A 47 5.28 4.68 -11.83
C LEU A 47 5.23 6.03 -12.55
N ALA A 48 5.54 6.02 -13.85
CA ALA A 48 5.31 7.18 -14.70
C ALA A 48 3.80 7.44 -14.83
N ARG A 49 3.39 8.71 -14.75
CA ARG A 49 1.98 9.17 -14.73
C ARG A 49 1.12 8.54 -15.84
N GLU A 50 1.65 8.48 -17.05
CA GLU A 50 1.00 7.92 -18.24
C GLU A 50 0.80 6.39 -18.23
N THR A 51 1.53 5.66 -17.37
CA THR A 51 1.50 4.18 -17.33
C THR A 51 0.12 3.65 -16.98
N LEU A 52 -0.62 4.38 -16.14
CA LEU A 52 -1.93 3.97 -15.63
C LEU A 52 -3.11 4.33 -16.55
N TYR A 53 -2.87 5.09 -17.62
CA TYR A 53 -3.90 5.48 -18.58
C TYR A 53 -4.09 4.46 -19.71
N ARG A 54 -3.03 3.73 -20.09
CA ARG A 54 -3.11 2.68 -21.13
C ARG A 54 -3.36 1.33 -20.50
N LEU A 55 -4.42 0.64 -20.91
CA LEU A 55 -4.85 -0.64 -20.33
C LEU A 55 -3.75 -1.71 -20.39
N GLU A 56 -3.05 -1.82 -21.52
CA GLU A 56 -1.96 -2.80 -21.68
C GLU A 56 -0.80 -2.54 -20.71
N ARG A 57 -0.43 -1.26 -20.52
CA ARG A 57 0.65 -0.84 -19.61
C ARG A 57 0.26 -0.99 -18.15
N SER A 58 -1.00 -0.72 -17.81
CA SER A 58 -1.50 -0.86 -16.44
C SER A 58 -1.63 -2.32 -16.00
N ARG A 59 -1.93 -3.24 -16.94
CA ARG A 59 -1.99 -4.69 -16.69
C ARG A 59 -0.64 -5.41 -16.79
N GLY A 60 0.39 -4.72 -17.29
CA GLY A 60 1.74 -5.24 -17.40
C GLY A 60 2.36 -5.62 -16.05
N THR A 61 3.21 -6.64 -16.04
CA THR A 61 3.79 -7.24 -14.82
C THR A 61 4.49 -6.22 -13.93
N LYS A 62 5.31 -5.33 -14.50
CA LYS A 62 6.02 -4.29 -13.74
C LYS A 62 5.05 -3.36 -12.99
N THR A 63 4.00 -2.89 -13.67
CA THR A 63 2.99 -2.00 -13.09
C THR A 63 2.22 -2.69 -11.98
N GLN A 64 1.79 -3.92 -12.21
CA GLN A 64 1.07 -4.73 -11.24
C GLN A 64 1.93 -5.03 -9.99
N ASN A 65 3.22 -5.30 -10.18
CA ASN A 65 4.14 -5.51 -9.07
C ASN A 65 4.30 -4.23 -8.23
N ARG A 66 4.45 -3.06 -8.86
CA ARG A 66 4.53 -1.79 -8.12
C ARG A 66 3.28 -1.48 -7.30
N LEU A 67 2.11 -1.69 -7.89
CA LEU A 67 0.83 -1.51 -7.18
C LEU A 67 0.70 -2.51 -6.02
N ARG A 68 1.13 -3.77 -6.22
CA ARG A 68 1.17 -4.80 -5.19
C ARG A 68 2.09 -4.41 -4.04
N GLU A 69 3.33 -4.01 -4.33
CA GLU A 69 4.32 -3.57 -3.34
C GLU A 69 3.75 -2.46 -2.44
N MET A 70 3.15 -1.44 -3.05
CA MET A 70 2.51 -0.35 -2.34
C MET A 70 1.36 -0.85 -1.45
N LEU A 71 0.44 -1.65 -1.99
CA LEU A 71 -0.72 -2.16 -1.26
C LEU A 71 -0.34 -3.13 -0.13
N GLU A 72 0.71 -3.94 -0.30
CA GLU A 72 1.25 -4.84 0.73
C GLU A 72 1.76 -4.03 1.94
N ILE A 73 2.53 -2.97 1.68
CA ILE A 73 3.04 -2.07 2.73
C ILE A 73 1.87 -1.39 3.46
N ILE A 74 0.91 -0.83 2.72
CA ILE A 74 -0.26 -0.16 3.32
C ILE A 74 -1.09 -1.16 4.14
N SER A 75 -1.35 -2.35 3.60
CA SER A 75 -2.11 -3.40 4.29
C SER A 75 -1.44 -3.77 5.60
N ARG A 76 -0.12 -3.92 5.59
CA ARG A 76 0.65 -4.28 6.77
C ARG A 76 0.60 -3.23 7.87
N VAL A 77 0.47 -1.95 7.50
CA VAL A 77 0.40 -0.87 8.48
C VAL A 77 -1.01 -0.43 8.86
N THR A 78 -2.03 -1.00 8.24
CA THR A 78 -3.43 -0.57 8.44
C THR A 78 -3.91 -0.77 9.88
N ASP A 79 -3.65 -1.93 10.49
CA ASP A 79 -4.13 -2.24 11.85
C ASP A 79 -3.57 -1.26 12.90
N TRP A 80 -2.26 -1.01 12.90
CA TRP A 80 -1.62 -0.15 13.91
C TRP A 80 -1.62 1.35 13.55
N ALA A 81 -1.81 1.71 12.28
CA ALA A 81 -2.04 3.10 11.89
C ALA A 81 -3.46 3.58 12.21
N GLY A 82 -4.40 2.68 12.51
CA GLY A 82 -5.78 3.02 12.83
C GLY A 82 -6.70 3.14 11.61
N GLY A 83 -6.32 2.53 10.48
CA GLY A 83 -7.13 2.50 9.27
C GLY A 83 -6.35 2.78 7.98
N LYS A 84 -7.03 2.55 6.86
CA LYS A 84 -6.45 2.65 5.51
C LYS A 84 -5.95 4.05 5.18
N GLU A 85 -6.68 5.09 5.59
CA GLU A 85 -6.32 6.48 5.34
C GLU A 85 -5.08 6.88 6.14
N GLN A 86 -5.03 6.49 7.42
CA GLN A 86 -3.90 6.74 8.30
C GLN A 86 -2.66 5.96 7.83
N ALA A 87 -2.84 4.72 7.36
CA ALA A 87 -1.79 3.93 6.75
C ALA A 87 -1.20 4.58 5.49
N MET A 88 -2.04 5.17 4.63
CA MET A 88 -1.58 5.93 3.48
C MET A 88 -0.83 7.20 3.88
N ALA A 89 -1.31 7.91 4.91
CA ALA A 89 -0.60 9.08 5.45
C ALA A 89 0.78 8.69 6.00
N TRP A 90 0.86 7.60 6.77
CA TRP A 90 2.12 7.03 7.25
C TRP A 90 3.07 6.67 6.11
N TYR A 91 2.57 5.99 5.07
CA TYR A 91 3.35 5.56 3.91
C TYR A 91 4.03 6.75 3.20
N ARG A 92 3.32 7.87 3.09
CA ARG A 92 3.79 9.08 2.40
C ARG A 92 4.67 9.97 3.26
N ALA A 93 4.36 10.09 4.54
CA ALA A 93 4.89 11.15 5.40
C ALA A 93 5.81 10.66 6.53
N GLN A 94 5.71 9.40 6.95
CA GLN A 94 6.49 8.95 8.10
C GLN A 94 7.95 8.67 7.70
N PRO A 95 8.93 9.38 8.28
CA PRO A 95 10.33 9.09 8.08
C PRO A 95 10.71 7.77 8.77
N LEU A 96 11.43 6.90 8.07
CA LEU A 96 11.92 5.63 8.62
C LEU A 96 13.39 5.78 9.06
N PRO A 97 13.70 5.70 10.37
CA PRO A 97 15.06 5.92 10.88
C PRO A 97 16.11 4.97 10.27
N ALA A 98 15.75 3.69 10.08
CA ALA A 98 16.61 2.68 9.46
C ALA A 98 17.00 2.99 8.00
N PHE A 99 16.30 3.94 7.36
CA PHE A 99 16.54 4.36 5.98
C PHE A 99 16.96 5.84 5.89
N GLY A 100 17.58 6.38 6.95
CA GLY A 100 18.05 7.76 6.97
C GLY A 100 16.92 8.79 6.90
N GLY A 101 15.76 8.46 7.48
CA GLY A 101 14.59 9.34 7.51
C GLY A 101 13.79 9.38 6.20
N ARG A 102 14.09 8.52 5.23
CA ARG A 102 13.27 8.39 4.01
C ARG A 102 11.91 7.76 4.32
N THR A 103 10.89 8.16 3.57
CA THR A 103 9.53 7.60 3.69
C THR A 103 9.40 6.28 2.93
N ALA A 104 8.40 5.47 3.29
CA ALA A 104 8.10 4.23 2.57
C ALA A 104 7.81 4.51 1.08
N GLU A 105 7.07 5.58 0.77
CA GLU A 105 6.86 6.04 -0.60
C GLU A 105 8.17 6.30 -1.36
N ALA A 106 9.10 7.03 -0.74
CA ALA A 106 10.39 7.32 -1.34
C ALA A 106 11.19 6.04 -1.62
N LEU A 107 11.09 5.04 -0.75
CA LEU A 107 11.79 3.76 -0.91
C LEU A 107 11.15 2.88 -1.98
N VAL A 108 9.82 2.84 -2.08
CA VAL A 108 9.12 2.13 -3.15
C VAL A 108 9.48 2.74 -4.52
N LYS A 109 9.51 4.07 -4.62
CA LYS A 109 9.97 4.80 -5.81
C LYS A 109 11.39 4.38 -6.23
N ASP A 110 12.27 4.15 -5.27
CA ASP A 110 13.65 3.66 -5.49
C ASP A 110 13.76 2.16 -5.83
N GLY A 111 12.66 1.39 -5.82
CA GLY A 111 12.74 -0.07 -5.99
C GLY A 111 13.05 -0.85 -4.70
N LYS A 112 12.99 -0.21 -3.54
CA LYS A 112 13.37 -0.77 -2.24
C LYS A 112 12.17 -1.22 -1.40
N ALA A 113 11.05 -1.60 -2.05
CA ALA A 113 9.84 -2.05 -1.36
C ALA A 113 10.07 -3.31 -0.50
N ALA A 114 10.95 -4.21 -0.93
CA ALA A 114 11.34 -5.39 -0.15
C ALA A 114 11.99 -5.00 1.19
N ALA A 115 12.88 -3.99 1.18
CA ALA A 115 13.53 -3.50 2.39
C ALA A 115 12.53 -2.86 3.36
N VAL A 116 11.53 -2.12 2.85
CA VAL A 116 10.44 -1.59 3.70
C VAL A 116 9.66 -2.72 4.37
N ARG A 117 9.34 -3.78 3.63
CA ARG A 117 8.62 -4.94 4.19
C ARG A 117 9.43 -5.64 5.26
N ASP A 118 10.71 -5.91 5.01
CA ASP A 118 11.64 -6.50 5.98
C ASP A 118 11.75 -5.66 7.26
N TYR A 119 11.84 -4.33 7.12
CA TYR A 119 11.81 -3.42 8.27
C TYR A 119 10.49 -3.52 9.06
N LEU A 120 9.34 -3.59 8.38
CA LEU A 120 8.04 -3.79 9.02
C LEU A 120 7.91 -5.18 9.67
N ASP A 121 8.53 -6.23 9.09
CA ASP A 121 8.66 -7.56 9.69
C ASP A 121 9.44 -7.49 11.00
N HIS A 122 10.60 -6.85 10.99
CA HIS A 122 11.43 -6.70 12.19
C HIS A 122 10.73 -5.88 13.28
N MET A 123 10.02 -4.80 12.94
CA MET A 123 9.25 -4.03 13.93
C MET A 123 8.11 -4.85 14.53
N ALA A 124 7.42 -5.68 13.74
CA ALA A 124 6.35 -6.54 14.24
C ALA A 124 6.88 -7.62 15.20
N LEU A 125 8.11 -8.10 14.98
CA LEU A 125 8.77 -9.07 15.85
C LEU A 125 9.39 -8.43 17.11
N GLY A 126 9.82 -7.17 17.04
CA GLY A 126 10.48 -6.44 18.12
C GLY A 126 9.54 -5.68 19.08
N GLY A 127 8.21 -5.73 18.86
CA GLY A 127 7.21 -5.04 19.67
C GLY A 127 6.82 -5.71 20.99
N PHE A 128 7.47 -6.82 21.35
CA PHE A 128 7.34 -7.50 22.64
C PHE A 128 8.69 -7.51 23.36
N ALA A 129 9.07 -6.39 23.98
CA ALA A 129 10.11 -6.33 25.00
C ALA A 129 9.79 -5.22 26.00
#